data_AF-A0A4Z1PFM6-F1
#
_entry.id   AF-A0A4Z1PFM6-F1
#
_cell.length_a   1.000
_cell.length_b   1.000
_cell.length_c   1.000
_cell.angle_alpha   90.00
_cell.angle_beta   90.00
_cell.angle_gamma   90.00
#
_symmetry.space_group_name_H-M   'P 1'
#
loop_
_entity.id
_entity.type
_entity.pdbx_description
1 polymer ?
#
loop_
_entity_poly.entity_id
_entity_poly.type
_entity_poly.pdbx_seq_one_letter_code
_entity_poly.pdbx_strand_id
1 'polypeptide(L)'
;MATTSRNLFQHLPPPAECLAILIGTAEVTIFGLAGFSNPSQWAEGFGIPTLPPSKTQQHPGAIEASSAEKDKDNKVQDAQKALIAACAARNIEKGILLLTLGLVVRDRKALGIATVLGVFTTATDYLVVKWYGVKEAAFGHVIGMMNSLLVGGSLLYWQRNDPWWWKA
;
A
#
# COMPACT_ATOMS: atom_id res chain seq x y z
N MET A 1 6.73 -28.68 42.72
CA MET A 1 6.79 -27.29 42.24
C MET A 1 7.15 -27.34 40.76
N ALA A 2 6.19 -27.13 39.87
CA ALA A 2 6.47 -27.06 38.44
C ALA A 2 7.14 -25.71 38.16
N THR A 3 8.36 -25.75 37.61
CA THR A 3 9.05 -24.58 37.09
C THR A 3 8.27 -24.06 35.88
N THR A 4 7.51 -22.99 36.09
CA THR A 4 6.91 -22.23 34.97
C THR A 4 8.06 -21.69 34.12
N SER A 5 8.35 -22.36 33.02
CA SER A 5 9.28 -21.87 32.00
C SER A 5 8.81 -20.47 31.58
N ARG A 6 9.62 -19.45 31.89
CA ARG A 6 9.40 -18.08 31.41
C ARG A 6 9.57 -18.11 29.91
N ASN A 7 8.44 -18.19 29.21
CA ASN A 7 8.43 -18.29 27.77
C ASN A 7 8.74 -16.90 27.21
N LEU A 8 9.92 -16.70 26.61
CA LEU A 8 10.36 -15.41 26.02
C LEU A 8 9.30 -14.78 25.09
N PHE A 9 8.44 -15.62 24.50
CA PHE A 9 7.34 -15.21 23.63
C PHE A 9 6.11 -14.64 24.37
N GLN A 10 6.12 -14.59 25.70
CA GLN A 10 5.02 -13.98 26.49
C GLN A 10 5.03 -12.44 26.45
N HIS A 11 6.21 -11.82 26.26
CA HIS A 11 6.37 -10.37 26.29
C HIS A 11 6.55 -9.73 24.90
N LEU A 12 6.71 -10.54 23.85
CA LEU A 12 6.80 -10.06 22.47
C LEU A 12 5.39 -9.91 21.88
N PRO A 13 5.16 -8.88 21.04
CA PRO A 13 3.93 -8.83 20.26
C PRO A 13 3.80 -10.10 19.41
N PRO A 14 2.60 -10.70 19.30
CA PRO A 14 2.37 -11.88 18.50
C PRO A 14 2.85 -11.67 17.05
N PRO A 15 3.31 -12.74 16.37
CA PRO A 15 3.82 -12.62 15.01
C PRO A 15 2.90 -11.88 14.04
N ALA A 16 1.58 -12.07 14.15
CA ALA A 16 0.60 -11.38 13.31
C ALA A 16 0.51 -9.86 13.57
N GLU A 17 0.73 -9.42 14.80
CA GLU A 17 0.76 -7.99 15.15
C GLU A 17 2.02 -7.33 14.56
N CYS A 18 3.17 -7.98 14.69
CA CYS A 18 4.41 -7.54 14.04
C CYS A 18 4.26 -7.43 12.52
N LEU A 19 3.64 -8.43 11.89
CA LEU A 19 3.38 -8.42 10.45
C LEU A 19 2.43 -7.29 10.06
N ALA A 20 1.38 -7.02 10.84
CA ALA A 20 0.48 -5.89 10.57
C ALA A 20 1.20 -4.53 10.71
N ILE A 21 2.11 -4.39 11.67
CA ILE A 21 2.96 -3.19 11.81
C ILE A 21 3.92 -3.05 10.62
N LEU A 22 4.50 -4.16 10.16
CA LEU A 22 5.35 -4.17 8.95
C LEU A 22 4.55 -3.77 7.71
N ILE A 23 3.32 -4.29 7.54
CA ILE A 23 2.41 -3.86 6.48
C ILE A 23 2.14 -2.37 6.61
N GLY A 24 1.77 -1.87 7.79
CA GLY A 24 1.54 -0.44 8.02
C GLY A 24 2.76 0.42 7.66
N THR A 25 3.96 -0.06 7.97
CA THR A 25 5.22 0.63 7.61
C THR A 25 5.46 0.63 6.10
N ALA A 26 5.22 -0.50 5.42
CA ALA A 26 5.34 -0.60 3.96
C ALA A 26 4.31 0.28 3.24
N GLU A 27 3.09 0.37 3.76
CA GLU A 27 2.02 1.24 3.25
C GLU A 27 2.41 2.72 3.31
N VAL A 28 3.01 3.17 4.43
CA VAL A 28 3.52 4.55 4.53
C VAL A 28 4.72 4.77 3.61
N THR A 29 5.68 3.85 3.58
CA THR A 29 6.98 4.08 2.94
C THR A 29 6.99 3.70 1.46
N ILE A 30 6.92 2.41 1.16
CA ILE A 30 7.04 1.85 -0.18
C ILE A 30 5.82 2.20 -1.03
N PHE A 31 4.61 2.07 -0.48
CA PHE A 31 3.38 2.30 -1.24
C PHE A 31 2.89 3.75 -1.16
N GLY A 32 3.38 4.52 -0.19
CA GLY A 32 3.01 5.91 0.04
C GLY A 32 4.09 6.90 -0.38
N LEU A 33 5.12 7.09 0.45
CA LEU A 33 6.16 8.11 0.22
C LEU A 33 6.92 7.91 -1.10
N ALA A 34 7.16 6.67 -1.55
CA ALA A 34 7.79 6.43 -2.84
C ALA A 34 6.94 6.90 -4.03
N GLY A 35 5.60 6.86 -3.91
CA GLY A 35 4.68 7.37 -4.92
C GLY A 35 4.68 8.90 -5.01
N PHE A 36 5.04 9.59 -3.92
CA PHE A 36 5.28 11.04 -3.93
C PHE A 36 6.64 11.41 -4.51
N SER A 37 7.68 10.63 -4.18
CA SER A 37 9.05 10.95 -4.61
C SER A 37 9.27 10.67 -6.09
N ASN A 38 8.69 9.59 -6.62
CA ASN A 38 8.77 9.24 -8.04
C ASN A 38 7.47 8.61 -8.56
N PRO A 39 6.44 9.43 -8.85
CA PRO A 39 5.12 8.94 -9.28
C PRO A 39 5.17 8.01 -10.48
N SER A 40 6.00 8.31 -11.49
CA SER A 40 6.05 7.51 -12.72
C SER A 40 6.59 6.11 -12.50
N GLN A 41 7.74 5.97 -11.82
CA GLN A 41 8.31 4.66 -11.52
C GLN A 41 7.44 3.87 -10.55
N TRP A 42 6.83 4.55 -9.59
CA TRP A 42 5.89 3.93 -8.66
C TRP A 42 4.67 3.36 -9.39
N ALA A 43 4.10 4.11 -10.34
CA ALA A 43 2.97 3.67 -11.14
C ALA A 43 3.31 2.44 -11.99
N GLU A 44 4.50 2.42 -12.61
CA GLU A 44 5.00 1.25 -13.33
C GLU A 44 5.07 0.00 -12.44
N GLY A 45 5.61 0.13 -11.22
CA GLY A 45 5.65 -0.95 -10.23
C GLY A 45 4.26 -1.43 -9.79
N PHE A 46 3.26 -0.54 -9.79
CA PHE A 46 1.86 -0.87 -9.53
C PHE A 46 1.12 -1.47 -10.74
N GLY A 47 1.73 -1.48 -11.92
CA GLY A 47 1.10 -1.90 -13.17
C GLY A 47 0.18 -0.85 -13.79
N ILE A 48 0.33 0.42 -13.42
CA ILE A 48 -0.42 1.56 -13.95
C ILE A 48 0.40 2.24 -15.05
N PRO A 49 -0.05 2.23 -16.32
CA PRO A 49 0.69 2.84 -17.41
C PRO A 49 0.68 4.37 -17.28
N THR A 50 1.85 4.99 -17.40
CA THR A 50 1.96 6.43 -17.55
C THR A 50 1.83 6.82 -19.02
N LEU A 51 1.15 7.94 -19.30
CA LEU A 51 1.08 8.45 -20.66
C LEU A 51 2.48 8.98 -21.01
N PRO A 52 3.10 8.50 -22.10
CA PRO A 52 4.35 9.10 -22.54
C PRO A 52 4.08 10.57 -22.88
N PRO A 53 5.07 11.46 -22.71
CA PRO A 53 5.00 12.79 -23.29
C PRO A 53 4.65 12.66 -24.77
N SER A 54 3.74 13.48 -25.28
CA SER A 54 3.40 13.49 -26.70
C SER A 54 4.70 13.63 -27.50
N LYS A 55 5.12 12.54 -28.13
CA LYS A 55 6.25 12.57 -29.02
C LYS A 55 5.70 13.12 -30.33
N THR A 56 5.70 14.44 -30.46
CA THR A 56 5.66 15.05 -31.79
C THR A 56 6.69 14.32 -32.65
N GLN A 57 6.24 13.80 -33.79
CA GLN A 57 6.93 12.78 -34.57
C GLN A 57 8.44 12.98 -34.57
N GLN A 58 9.22 12.08 -33.96
CA GLN A 58 10.68 12.17 -33.99
C GLN A 58 11.22 11.62 -35.32
N HIS A 59 10.87 12.27 -36.43
CA HIS A 59 11.40 11.95 -37.75
C HIS A 59 12.02 13.20 -38.41
N PRO A 60 13.03 13.04 -39.28
CA PRO A 60 13.62 14.18 -39.99
C PRO A 60 12.53 14.90 -40.81
N GLY A 61 12.24 16.16 -40.49
CA GLY A 61 11.17 16.94 -41.13
C GLY A 61 9.87 17.07 -40.34
N ALA A 62 9.82 16.60 -39.09
CA ALA A 62 8.67 16.83 -38.23
C ALA A 62 8.45 18.31 -37.91
N ILE A 63 7.20 18.73 -37.96
CA ILE A 63 6.78 20.03 -37.43
C ILE A 63 6.87 19.94 -35.91
N GLU A 64 7.64 20.84 -35.28
CA GLU A 64 7.67 20.92 -33.81
C GLU A 64 6.27 21.21 -33.27
N ALA A 65 5.92 20.58 -32.13
CA ALA A 65 4.67 20.87 -31.46
C ALA A 65 4.61 22.35 -31.10
N SER A 66 3.44 22.95 -31.34
CA SER A 66 3.17 24.32 -30.95
C SER A 66 3.30 24.47 -29.42
N SER A 67 3.57 25.70 -28.96
CA SER A 67 3.59 25.99 -27.52
C SER A 67 2.29 25.61 -26.83
N ALA A 68 1.15 25.80 -27.51
CA ALA A 68 -0.17 25.41 -27.00
C ALA A 68 -0.34 23.90 -26.83
N GLU A 69 0.23 23.08 -27.73
CA GLU A 69 0.22 21.62 -27.62
C GLU A 69 1.13 21.15 -26.48
N LYS A 70 2.35 21.69 -26.40
CA LYS A 70 3.28 21.40 -25.30
C LYS A 70 2.67 21.73 -23.93
N ASP A 71 2.00 22.88 -23.81
CA ASP A 71 1.31 23.27 -22.58
C ASP A 71 0.15 22.33 -22.22
N LYS A 72 -0.59 21.85 -23.22
CA LYS A 72 -1.68 20.89 -23.02
C LYS A 72 -1.14 19.54 -22.54
N ASP A 73 -0.05 19.05 -23.13
CA ASP A 73 0.56 17.78 -22.75
C ASP A 73 1.16 17.83 -21.34
N ASN A 74 1.79 18.95 -20.98
CA ASN A 74 2.29 19.16 -19.62
C ASN A 74 1.14 19.11 -18.60
N LYS A 75 0.00 19.75 -18.89
CA LYS A 75 -1.19 19.69 -18.02
C LYS A 75 -1.73 18.28 -17.85
N VAL A 76 -1.74 17.47 -18.91
CA VAL A 76 -2.17 16.06 -18.85
C VAL A 76 -1.21 15.24 -17.99
N GLN A 77 0.10 15.42 -18.16
CA GLN A 77 1.10 14.73 -17.36
C GLN A 77 1.04 15.14 -15.89
N ASP A 78 0.87 16.43 -15.59
CA ASP A 78 0.76 16.93 -14.22
C ASP A 78 -0.50 16.41 -13.54
N ALA A 79 -1.63 16.38 -14.26
CA ALA A 79 -2.86 15.75 -13.77
C ALA A 79 -2.66 14.26 -13.47
N GLN A 80 -1.96 13.52 -14.35
CA GLN A 80 -1.67 12.11 -14.11
C GLN A 80 -0.76 11.91 -12.89
N LYS A 81 0.31 12.70 -12.75
CA LYS A 81 1.19 12.67 -11.56
C LYS A 81 0.42 12.98 -10.28
N ALA A 82 -0.47 13.98 -10.32
CA ALA A 82 -1.31 14.34 -9.19
C ALA A 82 -2.26 13.20 -8.79
N LEU A 83 -2.85 12.50 -9.76
CA LEU A 83 -3.68 11.31 -9.50
C LEU A 83 -2.87 10.17 -8.88
N ILE A 84 -1.67 9.90 -9.40
CA ILE A 84 -0.77 8.89 -8.83
C ILE A 84 -0.37 9.25 -7.38
N ALA A 85 0.00 10.50 -7.13
CA ALA A 85 0.30 10.99 -5.79
C ALA A 85 -0.92 10.88 -4.85
N ALA A 86 -2.14 11.11 -5.36
CA ALA A 86 -3.36 10.93 -4.59
C ALA A 86 -3.62 9.45 -4.25
N CYS A 87 -3.29 8.50 -5.14
CA CYS A 87 -3.30 7.07 -4.82
C CYS A 87 -2.28 6.74 -3.72
N ALA A 88 -1.07 7.27 -3.83
CA ALA A 88 -0.02 7.09 -2.83
C ALA A 88 -0.42 7.65 -1.46
N ALA A 89 -1.10 8.81 -1.42
CA ALA A 89 -1.62 9.40 -0.18
C ALA A 89 -2.61 8.47 0.55
N ARG A 90 -3.43 7.70 -0.18
CA ARG A 90 -4.34 6.72 0.43
C ARG A 90 -3.59 5.58 1.11
N ASN A 91 -2.46 5.15 0.55
CA ASN A 91 -1.59 4.15 1.18
C ASN A 91 -0.94 4.73 2.45
N ILE A 92 -0.53 6.00 2.44
CA ILE A 92 -0.06 6.69 3.65
C ILE A 92 -1.15 6.70 4.73
N GLU A 93 -2.37 7.11 4.40
CA GLU A 93 -3.49 7.12 5.33
C GLU A 93 -3.75 5.73 5.93
N LYS A 94 -3.83 4.70 5.08
CA LYS A 94 -4.00 3.30 5.50
C LYS A 94 -2.86 2.85 6.41
N GLY A 95 -1.62 3.15 6.04
CA GLY A 95 -0.44 2.80 6.84
C GLY A 95 -0.44 3.48 8.21
N ILE A 96 -0.76 4.77 8.26
CA ILE A 96 -0.90 5.53 9.52
C ILE A 96 -2.01 4.92 10.39
N LEU A 97 -3.14 4.53 9.80
CA LEU A 97 -4.22 3.87 10.53
C LEU A 97 -3.74 2.56 11.17
N LEU A 98 -3.08 1.69 10.39
CA LEU A 98 -2.54 0.42 10.90
C LEU A 98 -1.50 0.64 12.00
N LEU A 99 -0.57 1.59 11.80
CA LEU A 99 0.45 1.91 12.81
C LEU A 99 -0.17 2.52 14.07
N THR A 100 -1.21 3.33 13.93
CA THR A 100 -1.94 3.89 15.07
C THR A 100 -2.64 2.78 15.86
N LEU A 101 -3.33 1.88 15.16
CA LEU A 101 -4.02 0.74 15.78
C LEU A 101 -3.05 -0.27 16.40
N GLY A 102 -1.85 -0.45 15.84
CA GLY A 102 -0.84 -1.37 16.36
C GLY A 102 0.08 -0.79 17.45
N LEU A 103 0.49 0.47 17.33
CA LEU A 103 1.50 1.09 18.19
C LEU A 103 0.94 2.07 19.22
N VAL A 104 -0.18 2.73 18.93
CA VAL A 104 -0.73 3.82 19.76
C VAL A 104 -1.98 3.39 20.53
N VAL A 105 -3.06 3.08 19.81
CA VAL A 105 -4.35 2.62 20.39
C VAL A 105 -4.21 1.18 20.86
N ARG A 106 -3.48 0.38 20.10
CA ARG A 106 -3.10 -0.98 20.42
C ARG A 106 -4.32 -1.90 20.60
N ASP A 107 -5.32 -1.68 19.76
CA ASP A 107 -6.52 -2.51 19.65
C ASP A 107 -6.31 -3.53 18.54
N ARG A 108 -6.01 -4.78 18.92
CA ARG A 108 -5.76 -5.89 18.00
C ARG A 108 -6.97 -6.24 17.14
N LYS A 109 -8.18 -6.10 17.69
CA LYS A 109 -9.40 -6.41 16.94
C LYS A 109 -9.61 -5.36 15.87
N ALA A 110 -9.49 -4.08 16.22
CA ALA A 110 -9.55 -2.99 15.26
C ALA A 110 -8.42 -3.10 14.22
N LEU A 111 -7.19 -3.42 14.65
CA LEU A 111 -6.06 -3.66 13.75
C LEU A 111 -6.33 -4.81 12.77
N GLY A 112 -6.88 -5.92 13.27
CA GLY A 112 -7.28 -7.07 12.47
C GLY A 112 -8.36 -6.71 11.45
N ILE A 113 -9.43 -6.02 11.88
CA ILE A 113 -10.48 -5.53 10.99
C ILE A 113 -9.89 -4.62 9.91
N ALA A 114 -9.11 -3.62 10.30
CA ALA A 114 -8.48 -2.68 9.36
C ALA A 114 -7.55 -3.40 8.37
N THR A 115 -6.80 -4.41 8.83
CA THR A 115 -5.92 -5.21 7.97
C THR A 115 -6.71 -6.04 6.96
N VAL A 116 -7.81 -6.69 7.39
CA VAL A 116 -8.70 -7.45 6.48
C VAL A 116 -9.40 -6.54 5.48
N LEU A 117 -9.82 -5.34 5.89
CA LEU A 117 -10.43 -4.37 4.96
C LEU A 117 -9.48 -4.00 3.81
N GLY A 118 -8.16 -4.14 4.01
CA GLY A 118 -7.16 -4.01 2.95
C GLY A 118 -7.40 -4.91 1.74
N VAL A 119 -8.11 -6.05 1.90
CA VAL A 119 -8.50 -6.93 0.79
C VAL A 119 -9.31 -6.19 -0.26
N PHE A 120 -10.23 -5.31 0.15
CA PHE A 120 -11.08 -4.59 -0.80
C PHE A 120 -10.28 -3.60 -1.64
N THR A 121 -9.32 -2.91 -1.02
CA THR A 121 -8.39 -2.01 -1.72
C THR A 121 -7.59 -2.80 -2.74
N THR A 122 -6.93 -3.89 -2.33
CA THR A 122 -6.06 -4.65 -3.22
C THR A 122 -6.83 -5.43 -4.29
N ALA A 123 -8.06 -5.87 -4.00
CA ALA A 123 -8.94 -6.47 -5.00
C ALA A 123 -9.34 -5.43 -6.06
N THR A 124 -9.57 -4.18 -5.65
CA THR A 124 -9.84 -3.08 -6.59
C THR A 124 -8.60 -2.80 -7.44
N ASP A 125 -7.42 -2.75 -6.84
CA ASP A 125 -6.16 -2.56 -7.57
C ASP A 125 -5.92 -3.69 -8.58
N TYR A 126 -6.19 -4.94 -8.19
CA TYR A 126 -6.17 -6.09 -9.11
C TYR A 126 -7.09 -5.88 -10.31
N LEU A 127 -8.33 -5.45 -10.10
CA LEU A 127 -9.30 -5.24 -11.19
C LEU A 127 -8.88 -4.08 -12.09
N VAL A 128 -8.42 -2.97 -11.51
CA VAL A 128 -7.91 -1.81 -12.24
C VAL A 128 -6.75 -2.20 -13.14
N VAL A 129 -5.76 -2.92 -12.61
CA VAL A 129 -4.57 -3.33 -13.39
C VAL A 129 -4.94 -4.39 -14.43
N LYS A 130 -5.84 -5.32 -14.10
CA LYS A 130 -6.30 -6.35 -15.04
C LYS A 130 -7.05 -5.78 -16.23
N TRP A 131 -7.86 -4.73 -16.03
CA TRP A 131 -8.69 -4.16 -17.09
C TRP A 131 -8.03 -3.01 -17.84
N TYR A 132 -7.28 -2.17 -17.14
CA TYR A 132 -6.73 -0.91 -17.69
C TYR A 132 -5.21 -0.82 -17.63
N GLY A 133 -4.55 -1.72 -16.90
CA GLY A 133 -3.11 -1.67 -16.66
C GLY A 133 -2.32 -2.77 -17.36
N VAL A 134 -1.12 -3.02 -16.83
CA VAL A 134 -0.21 -4.09 -17.26
C VAL A 134 -0.70 -5.41 -16.65
N LYS A 135 -1.32 -6.26 -17.45
CA LYS A 135 -2.03 -7.46 -16.98
C LYS A 135 -1.11 -8.44 -16.24
N GLU A 136 0.15 -8.49 -16.64
CA GLU A 136 1.20 -9.33 -16.04
C GLU A 136 1.49 -8.90 -14.60
N ALA A 137 1.34 -7.61 -14.29
CA ALA A 137 1.51 -7.06 -12.94
C ALA A 137 0.29 -7.33 -12.04
N ALA A 138 -0.88 -7.67 -12.60
CA ALA A 138 -2.10 -7.88 -11.82
C ALA A 138 -1.94 -8.98 -10.76
N PHE A 139 -1.17 -10.04 -11.05
CA PHE A 139 -0.97 -11.14 -10.09
C PHE A 139 -0.28 -10.67 -8.79
N GLY A 140 0.53 -9.62 -8.82
CA GLY A 140 1.16 -9.05 -7.62
C GLY A 140 0.13 -8.61 -6.57
N HIS A 141 -1.03 -8.11 -7.01
CA HIS A 141 -2.12 -7.71 -6.13
C HIS A 141 -2.80 -8.90 -5.44
N VAL A 142 -2.73 -10.10 -6.02
CA VAL A 142 -3.23 -11.33 -5.35
C VAL A 142 -2.44 -11.63 -4.08
N ILE A 143 -1.14 -11.38 -4.09
CA ILE A 143 -0.27 -11.55 -2.91
C ILE A 143 -0.71 -10.59 -1.80
N GLY A 144 -1.02 -9.33 -2.15
CA GLY A 144 -1.52 -8.35 -1.18
C GLY A 144 -2.85 -8.77 -0.55
N MET A 145 -3.80 -9.28 -1.36
CA MET A 145 -5.07 -9.83 -0.83
C MET A 145 -4.84 -10.97 0.16
N MET A 146 -3.94 -11.90 -0.18
CA MET A 146 -3.59 -13.02 0.71
C MET A 146 -2.95 -12.54 2.00
N ASN A 147 -2.04 -11.56 1.95
CA ASN A 147 -1.43 -10.99 3.15
C ASN A 147 -2.47 -10.32 4.06
N SER A 148 -3.39 -9.54 3.50
CA SER A 148 -4.47 -8.91 4.27
C SER A 148 -5.38 -9.95 4.94
N LEU A 149 -5.75 -11.02 4.23
CA LEU A 149 -6.56 -12.11 4.77
C LEU A 149 -5.83 -12.90 5.85
N LEU A 150 -4.58 -13.32 5.60
CA LEU A 150 -3.82 -14.15 6.52
C LEU A 150 -3.45 -13.39 7.79
N VAL A 151 -2.92 -12.18 7.66
CA VAL A 151 -2.50 -11.38 8.82
C VAL A 151 -3.72 -10.88 9.59
N GLY A 152 -4.68 -10.26 8.89
CA GLY A 152 -5.89 -9.74 9.51
C GLY A 152 -6.75 -10.86 10.11
N GLY A 153 -6.93 -11.97 9.38
CA GLY A 153 -7.63 -13.15 9.88
C GLY A 153 -6.95 -13.77 11.09
N SER A 154 -5.60 -13.84 11.11
CA SER A 154 -4.87 -14.33 12.29
C SER A 154 -5.09 -13.44 13.51
N LEU A 155 -5.09 -12.11 13.34
CA LEU A 155 -5.39 -11.17 14.42
C LEU A 155 -6.82 -11.34 14.96
N LEU A 156 -7.77 -11.63 14.08
CA LEU A 156 -9.18 -11.83 14.44
C LEU A 156 -9.50 -13.23 14.97
N TYR A 157 -8.70 -14.24 14.65
CA TYR A 157 -8.91 -15.61 15.10
C TYR A 157 -8.25 -15.87 16.46
N TRP A 158 -6.97 -15.52 16.61
CA TRP A 158 -6.21 -15.72 17.86
C TRP A 158 -6.39 -14.57 18.86
N GLN A 159 -7.58 -13.95 18.89
CA GLN A 159 -7.91 -12.81 19.74
C GLN A 159 -7.33 -13.00 21.16
N ARG A 160 -6.28 -12.23 21.49
CA ARG A 160 -5.67 -12.23 22.82
C ARG A 160 -5.98 -10.90 23.48
N ASN A 161 -6.64 -10.97 24.64
CA ASN A 161 -7.03 -9.82 25.47
C ASN A 161 -5.98 -9.48 26.54
N ASP A 162 -4.74 -9.94 26.40
CA ASP A 162 -3.77 -9.80 27.50
C ASP A 162 -3.40 -8.32 27.69
N PRO A 163 -3.45 -7.84 28.94
CA PRO A 163 -2.97 -6.52 29.27
C PRO A 163 -1.47 -6.43 29.00
N TRP A 164 -0.98 -5.25 28.62
CA TRP A 164 0.45 -5.02 28.49
C TRP A 164 1.19 -5.27 29.80
N TRP A 165 2.48 -5.55 29.71
CA TRP A 165 3.39 -5.71 30.85
C TRP A 165 3.41 -4.53 31.85
N TRP A 166 2.87 -3.35 31.50
CA TRP A 166 2.72 -2.22 32.43
C TRP A 166 1.33 -2.11 33.10
N LYS A 167 0.35 -2.92 32.68
CA LYS A 167 -1.00 -3.02 33.27
C LYS A 167 -1.16 -4.28 34.15
N ALA A 168 -0.04 -4.94 34.48
CA ALA A 168 0.04 -6.10 35.36
C ALA A 168 0.66 -5.73 36.71
#